data_AF-A0A6V7H880-F1
#
_entry.id   AF-A0A6V7H880-F1
#
_cell.length_a   1.000
_cell.length_b   1.000
_cell.length_c   1.000
_cell.angle_alpha   90.00
_cell.angle_beta   90.00
_cell.angle_gamma   90.00
#
_symmetry.space_group_name_H-M   'P 1'
#
loop_
_entity.id
_entity.type
_entity.pdbx_description
1 polymer ?
#
loop_
_entity_poly.entity_id
_entity_poly.type
_entity_poly.pdbx_seq_one_letter_code
_entity_poly.pdbx_strand_id
1 'polypeptide(L)'
;MLLHYFTYEEVYQNANFTPLEYLALQENNSTYRDVIGCQLCFDSECKNDGYCLDQATSYICECPPGYTKDDCSFNIDECIDNKCKNGATCIDGIANYTCVCNSGWQGWLCDSDINECVTLSPCQHDGVCLNLPGYFRCECPDQFTGERCENFRLITCENQPCKNGGSCTDVVNTQTGDNFTCTCTTGYEGSICDTPYCIAQKCQNDGR
;
A
#
# COMPACT_ATOMS: atom_id res chain seq x y z
N MET A 1 -46.70 -5.11 -15.58
CA MET A 1 -45.85 -6.14 -14.97
C MET A 1 -46.76 -6.93 -14.07
N LEU A 2 -47.21 -8.09 -14.55
CA LEU A 2 -48.14 -8.99 -13.86
C LEU A 2 -47.41 -9.61 -12.67
N LEU A 3 -48.09 -9.76 -11.52
CA LEU A 3 -47.77 -10.87 -10.63
C LEU A 3 -47.75 -12.11 -11.53
N HIS A 4 -46.57 -12.67 -11.71
CA HIS A 4 -46.40 -13.99 -12.29
C HIS A 4 -46.93 -14.95 -11.23
N TYR A 5 -48.22 -15.20 -11.02
CA TYR A 5 -48.95 -16.04 -11.94
C TYR A 5 -50.47 -16.11 -11.69
N PHE A 6 -51.09 -15.33 -10.79
CA PHE A 6 -52.53 -15.55 -10.50
C PHE A 6 -53.32 -14.26 -10.20
N THR A 7 -54.53 -14.20 -10.75
CA THR A 7 -55.58 -13.23 -10.43
C THR A 7 -56.33 -13.63 -9.14
N TYR A 8 -57.00 -12.67 -8.49
CA TYR A 8 -57.77 -12.88 -7.25
C TYR A 8 -58.81 -14.02 -7.38
N GLU A 9 -59.49 -14.09 -8.53
CA GLU A 9 -60.44 -15.17 -8.82
C GLU A 9 -59.72 -16.51 -9.01
N GLU A 10 -58.51 -16.54 -9.58
CA GLU A 10 -57.69 -17.74 -9.68
C GLU A 10 -57.14 -18.19 -8.32
N VAL A 11 -56.89 -17.30 -7.36
CA VAL A 11 -56.49 -17.69 -5.99
C VAL A 11 -57.69 -18.24 -5.21
N TYR A 12 -58.85 -17.61 -5.30
CA TYR A 12 -60.05 -18.01 -4.54
C TYR A 12 -60.71 -19.29 -5.08
N GLN A 13 -60.72 -19.47 -6.41
CA GLN A 13 -61.29 -20.65 -7.05
C GLN A 13 -60.36 -21.87 -6.98
N ASN A 14 -59.04 -21.68 -6.89
CA ASN A 14 -58.07 -22.80 -6.87
C ASN A 14 -57.63 -23.25 -5.46
N ALA A 15 -57.91 -22.49 -4.40
CA ALA A 15 -57.39 -22.80 -3.08
C ALA A 15 -58.25 -23.80 -2.27
N ASN A 16 -59.45 -24.15 -2.73
CA ASN A 16 -60.28 -25.23 -2.17
C ASN A 16 -60.49 -25.14 -0.63
N PHE A 17 -60.46 -23.94 -0.06
CA PHE A 17 -60.64 -23.72 1.37
C PHE A 17 -62.06 -23.28 1.70
N THR A 18 -62.55 -23.75 2.83
CA THR A 18 -63.76 -23.25 3.46
C THR A 18 -63.48 -21.95 4.21
N PRO A 19 -64.49 -21.10 4.45
CA PRO A 19 -64.33 -19.87 5.24
C PRO A 19 -63.70 -20.07 6.63
N LEU A 20 -63.84 -21.25 7.24
CA LEU A 20 -63.20 -21.57 8.52
C LEU A 20 -61.70 -21.89 8.40
N GLU A 21 -61.28 -22.55 7.31
CA GLU A 21 -59.86 -22.85 7.06
C GLU A 21 -59.07 -21.58 6.74
N TYR A 22 -59.72 -20.59 6.11
CA TYR A 22 -59.19 -19.24 5.96
C TYR A 22 -58.99 -18.52 7.31
N LEU A 23 -59.93 -18.65 8.24
CA LEU A 23 -59.84 -18.05 9.58
C LEU A 23 -58.71 -18.66 10.43
N ALA A 24 -58.35 -19.93 10.22
CA ALA A 24 -57.25 -20.59 10.92
C ALA A 24 -55.85 -20.12 10.44
N LEU A 25 -55.72 -19.59 9.21
CA LEU A 25 -54.46 -19.05 8.67
C LEU A 25 -54.11 -17.66 9.23
N GLN A 26 -55.02 -17.06 10.01
CA GLN A 26 -54.86 -15.77 10.65
C GLN A 26 -54.24 -15.85 12.07
N GLU A 27 -53.96 -17.05 12.62
CA GLU A 27 -53.47 -17.20 14.00
C GLU A 27 -51.95 -17.00 14.20
N ASN A 28 -51.17 -16.69 13.15
CA ASN A 28 -49.73 -16.49 13.30
C ASN A 28 -49.32 -15.01 13.35
N ASN A 29 -48.71 -14.70 14.48
CA ASN A 29 -48.24 -13.44 15.06
C ASN A 29 -47.24 -12.65 14.17
N SER A 30 -47.75 -11.87 13.23
CA SER A 30 -47.00 -10.80 12.52
C SER A 30 -47.82 -9.50 12.58
N THR A 31 -47.16 -8.38 12.86
CA THR A 31 -47.77 -7.12 13.32
C THR A 31 -48.33 -6.20 12.23
N TYR A 32 -48.39 -6.60 10.96
CA TYR A 32 -49.13 -5.83 9.95
C TYR A 32 -49.62 -6.71 8.80
N ARG A 33 -50.94 -6.91 8.69
CA ARG A 33 -51.62 -7.58 7.56
C ARG A 33 -52.58 -6.59 6.89
N ASP A 34 -52.54 -6.48 5.56
CA ASP A 34 -53.62 -5.85 4.77
C ASP A 34 -54.95 -6.62 4.97
N VAL A 35 -56.08 -5.99 4.62
CA VAL A 35 -57.47 -6.43 4.82
C VAL A 35 -57.79 -7.81 4.21
N ILE A 36 -56.92 -8.35 3.33
CA ILE A 36 -57.06 -9.69 2.71
C ILE A 36 -56.11 -10.74 3.34
N GLY A 37 -55.20 -10.34 4.23
CA GLY A 37 -54.29 -11.25 4.95
C GLY A 37 -53.05 -11.69 4.18
N CYS A 38 -52.74 -11.05 3.04
CA CYS A 38 -51.54 -11.31 2.24
C CYS A 38 -50.30 -10.66 2.90
N GLN A 39 -49.29 -11.48 3.21
CA GLN A 39 -47.94 -11.04 3.54
C GLN A 39 -47.21 -10.74 2.22
N LEU A 40 -46.78 -9.49 1.99
CA LEU A 40 -46.01 -9.13 0.78
C LEU A 40 -44.50 -9.25 1.03
N CYS A 41 -44.07 -9.04 2.27
CA CYS A 41 -42.70 -9.21 2.72
C CYS A 41 -42.35 -10.65 3.06
N PHE A 42 -41.49 -11.26 2.26
CA PHE A 42 -40.82 -12.51 2.57
C PHE A 42 -39.32 -12.27 2.81
N ASP A 43 -38.71 -13.00 3.74
CA ASP A 43 -37.29 -12.84 4.13
C ASP A 43 -36.30 -12.92 2.96
N SER A 44 -36.71 -13.49 1.82
CA SER A 44 -35.87 -13.61 0.62
C SER A 44 -35.97 -12.46 -0.39
N GLU A 45 -36.94 -11.55 -0.24
CA GLU A 45 -37.19 -10.45 -1.18
C GLU A 45 -36.13 -9.35 -1.05
N CYS A 46 -35.81 -8.93 0.17
CA CYS A 46 -34.75 -7.97 0.43
C CYS A 46 -33.41 -8.69 0.61
N LYS A 47 -32.43 -8.39 -0.25
CA LYS A 47 -31.09 -8.99 -0.21
C LYS A 47 -30.22 -8.32 0.85
N ASN A 48 -29.07 -8.95 1.12
CA ASN A 48 -28.00 -8.41 1.96
C ASN A 48 -28.51 -7.92 3.33
N ASP A 49 -29.36 -8.71 3.98
CA ASP A 49 -29.98 -8.40 5.28
C ASP A 49 -30.86 -7.13 5.29
N GLY A 50 -31.39 -6.72 4.14
CA GLY A 50 -32.35 -5.63 4.04
C GLY A 50 -33.65 -5.92 4.76
N TYR A 51 -34.20 -4.88 5.39
CA TYR A 51 -35.44 -4.99 6.15
C TYR A 51 -36.65 -4.77 5.24
N CYS A 52 -37.54 -5.75 5.17
CA CYS A 52 -38.74 -5.63 4.36
C CYS A 52 -39.86 -4.93 5.13
N LEU A 53 -40.39 -3.87 4.55
CA LEU A 53 -41.55 -3.14 5.05
C LEU A 53 -42.78 -3.41 4.18
N ASP A 54 -43.80 -4.00 4.79
CA ASP A 54 -45.11 -4.16 4.15
C ASP A 54 -45.79 -2.78 4.00
N GLN A 55 -46.26 -2.48 2.79
CA GLN A 55 -47.13 -1.34 2.49
C GLN A 55 -48.50 -1.82 1.99
N ALA A 56 -49.47 -0.91 1.87
CA ALA A 56 -50.86 -1.25 1.56
C ALA A 56 -51.05 -2.00 0.22
N THR A 57 -50.18 -1.80 -0.78
CA THR A 57 -50.28 -2.42 -2.10
C THR A 57 -48.94 -2.91 -2.66
N SER A 58 -47.88 -2.85 -1.87
CA SER A 58 -46.50 -3.14 -2.27
C SER A 58 -45.66 -3.46 -1.03
N TYR A 59 -44.41 -3.87 -1.22
CA TYR A 59 -43.40 -3.82 -0.17
C TYR A 59 -42.29 -2.84 -0.57
N ILE A 60 -41.52 -2.38 0.41
CA ILE A 60 -40.27 -1.65 0.17
C ILE A 60 -39.16 -2.28 1.01
N CYS A 61 -37.96 -2.39 0.44
CA CYS A 61 -36.79 -2.79 1.20
C CYS A 61 -36.09 -1.56 1.76
N GLU A 62 -35.91 -1.51 3.08
CA GLU A 62 -34.97 -0.62 3.72
C GLU A 62 -33.58 -1.26 3.67
N CYS A 63 -32.74 -0.71 2.80
CA CYS A 63 -31.40 -1.25 2.60
C CYS A 63 -30.48 -0.88 3.76
N PRO A 64 -29.64 -1.82 4.23
CA PRO A 64 -28.58 -1.50 5.15
C PRO A 64 -27.58 -0.53 4.49
N PRO A 65 -26.76 0.18 5.28
CA PRO A 65 -25.71 1.01 4.74
C PRO A 65 -24.84 0.25 3.74
N GLY A 66 -24.48 0.90 2.63
CA GLY A 66 -23.65 0.30 1.57
C GLY A 66 -24.44 -0.41 0.47
N TYR A 67 -25.75 -0.61 0.62
CA TYR A 67 -26.57 -1.25 -0.41
C TYR A 67 -27.60 -0.30 -1.04
N THR A 68 -27.99 -0.58 -2.27
CA THR A 68 -28.97 0.19 -3.03
C THR A 68 -29.79 -0.71 -3.96
N LYS A 69 -30.69 -0.09 -4.75
CA LYS A 69 -31.80 -0.69 -5.51
C LYS A 69 -32.97 -1.12 -4.62
N ASP A 70 -34.09 -1.38 -5.29
CA ASP A 70 -35.38 -1.67 -4.64
C ASP A 70 -35.34 -2.95 -3.79
N ASP A 71 -34.41 -3.87 -4.08
CA ASP A 71 -34.21 -5.15 -3.39
C ASP A 71 -32.89 -5.23 -2.61
N CYS A 72 -32.15 -4.11 -2.48
CA CYS A 72 -30.85 -4.03 -1.82
C CYS A 72 -29.77 -4.94 -2.40
N SER A 73 -29.94 -5.41 -3.65
CA SER A 73 -29.00 -6.34 -4.28
C SER A 73 -27.67 -5.72 -4.70
N PHE A 74 -27.60 -4.40 -4.81
CA PHE A 74 -26.45 -3.72 -5.38
C PHE A 74 -25.59 -3.09 -4.29
N ASN A 75 -24.30 -3.44 -4.25
CA ASN A 75 -23.32 -2.75 -3.42
C ASN A 75 -23.03 -1.36 -4.01
N ILE A 76 -23.09 -0.33 -3.18
CA ILE A 76 -22.70 1.03 -3.57
C ILE A 76 -21.19 1.05 -3.75
N ASP A 77 -20.72 1.47 -4.93
CA ASP A 77 -19.29 1.63 -5.17
C ASP A 77 -18.78 2.91 -4.50
N GLU A 78 -18.13 2.76 -3.35
CA GLU A 78 -17.57 3.88 -2.58
C GLU A 78 -16.30 4.46 -3.22
N CYS A 79 -15.76 3.82 -4.26
CA CYS A 79 -14.57 4.25 -4.98
C CYS A 79 -14.85 5.18 -6.18
N ILE A 80 -16.11 5.42 -6.56
CA ILE A 80 -16.48 6.32 -7.68
C ILE A 80 -15.79 7.69 -7.57
N ASP A 81 -15.68 8.19 -6.34
CA ASP A 81 -15.19 9.51 -6.00
C ASP A 81 -13.74 9.50 -5.49
N ASN A 82 -13.04 8.37 -5.69
CA ASN A 82 -11.75 7.94 -5.14
C ASN A 82 -11.02 9.00 -4.31
N LYS A 83 -11.07 8.85 -2.98
CA LYS A 83 -10.43 9.78 -2.04
C LYS A 83 -9.00 9.38 -1.68
N CYS A 84 -8.52 8.22 -2.10
CA CYS A 84 -7.17 7.75 -1.85
C CYS A 84 -6.14 8.69 -2.49
N LYS A 85 -5.00 8.89 -1.82
CA LYS A 85 -3.95 9.83 -2.22
C LYS A 85 -2.72 9.11 -2.76
N ASN A 86 -1.81 9.89 -3.34
CA ASN A 86 -0.48 9.45 -3.77
C ASN A 86 -0.48 8.20 -4.70
N GLY A 87 -1.48 8.15 -5.58
CA GLY A 87 -1.64 7.07 -6.56
C GLY A 87 -2.09 5.74 -5.96
N ALA A 88 -2.57 5.73 -4.71
CA ALA A 88 -3.09 4.53 -4.06
C ALA A 88 -4.34 3.97 -4.77
N THR A 89 -4.51 2.65 -4.65
CA THR A 89 -5.65 1.94 -5.24
C THR A 89 -6.80 1.90 -4.25
N CYS A 90 -7.99 2.35 -4.68
CA CYS A 90 -9.21 2.21 -3.90
C CYS A 90 -9.80 0.82 -4.12
N ILE A 91 -10.16 0.15 -3.02
CA ILE A 91 -10.88 -1.12 -3.02
C ILE A 91 -12.24 -0.88 -2.36
N ASP A 92 -13.29 -1.13 -3.13
CA ASP A 92 -14.68 -1.05 -2.69
C ASP A 92 -14.97 -2.04 -1.55
N GLY A 93 -15.88 -1.68 -0.66
CA GLY A 93 -16.30 -2.50 0.48
C GLY A 93 -17.79 -2.32 0.73
N ILE A 94 -18.26 -2.66 1.94
CA ILE A 94 -19.68 -2.46 2.29
C ILE A 94 -19.78 -1.22 3.18
N ALA A 95 -20.43 -0.17 2.67
CA ALA A 95 -20.58 1.13 3.33
C ALA A 95 -19.23 1.79 3.68
N ASN A 96 -18.16 1.36 3.01
CA ASN A 96 -16.80 1.76 3.31
C ASN A 96 -15.86 1.30 2.18
N TYR A 97 -14.73 1.97 2.03
CA TYR A 97 -13.67 1.59 1.09
C TYR A 97 -12.32 1.49 1.81
N THR A 98 -11.37 0.77 1.22
CA THR A 98 -10.00 0.68 1.70
C THR A 98 -9.03 1.21 0.66
N CYS A 99 -8.11 2.07 1.07
CA CYS A 99 -7.00 2.49 0.22
C CYS A 99 -5.79 1.57 0.42
N VAL A 100 -5.32 0.95 -0.66
CA VAL A 100 -4.06 0.22 -0.68
C VAL A 100 -2.95 1.18 -1.07
N CYS A 101 -2.12 1.53 -0.09
CA CYS A 101 -1.06 2.50 -0.26
C CYS A 101 0.09 1.96 -1.10
N ASN A 102 0.62 2.84 -1.97
CA ASN A 102 1.89 2.59 -2.64
C ASN A 102 3.04 2.63 -1.63
N SER A 103 4.19 2.05 -2.00
CA SER A 103 5.40 2.11 -1.18
C SER A 103 5.74 3.56 -0.79
N GLY A 104 6.16 3.75 0.46
CA GLY A 104 6.49 5.07 1.02
C GLY A 104 5.30 5.87 1.56
N TRP A 105 4.06 5.37 1.45
CA TRP A 105 2.87 6.06 1.96
C TRP A 105 2.10 5.22 2.98
N GLN A 106 1.45 5.89 3.92
CA GLN A 106 0.66 5.30 4.98
C GLN A 106 -0.58 6.15 5.32
N GLY A 107 -1.38 5.66 6.26
CA GLY A 107 -2.63 6.27 6.68
C GLY A 107 -3.83 5.72 5.92
N TRP A 108 -5.03 5.95 6.45
CA TRP A 108 -6.28 5.44 5.89
C TRP A 108 -6.50 5.86 4.43
N LEU A 109 -6.10 7.09 4.08
CA LEU A 109 -6.19 7.62 2.72
C LEU A 109 -4.87 7.58 1.96
N CYS A 110 -3.82 6.95 2.52
CA CYS A 110 -2.47 6.95 1.96
C CYS A 110 -1.92 8.38 1.74
N ASP A 111 -2.31 9.30 2.62
CA ASP A 111 -2.02 10.74 2.54
C ASP A 111 -0.80 11.14 3.37
N SER A 112 -0.27 10.21 4.15
CA SER A 112 0.82 10.45 5.08
C SER A 112 2.09 9.78 4.57
N ASP A 113 3.16 10.56 4.47
CA ASP A 113 4.48 10.08 4.09
C ASP A 113 5.07 9.17 5.19
N ILE A 114 5.71 8.08 4.79
CA ILE A 114 6.49 7.24 5.70
C ILE A 114 7.87 7.88 5.82
N ASN A 115 8.33 8.12 7.05
CA ASN A 115 9.72 8.53 7.24
C ASN A 115 10.65 7.31 7.24
N GLU A 116 11.20 6.91 6.09
CA GLU A 116 12.03 5.71 6.01
C GLU A 116 13.35 5.85 6.78
N CYS A 117 13.85 7.07 6.96
CA CYS A 117 15.05 7.31 7.75
C CYS A 117 14.88 6.87 9.22
N VAL A 118 13.69 7.08 9.77
CA VAL A 118 13.37 6.68 11.16
C VAL A 118 12.95 5.22 11.23
N THR A 119 12.11 4.76 10.30
CA THR A 119 11.53 3.41 10.38
C THR A 119 12.46 2.31 9.91
N LEU A 120 13.34 2.59 8.94
CA LEU A 120 14.23 1.60 8.32
C LEU A 120 15.73 1.90 8.53
N SER A 121 16.10 3.17 8.77
CA SER A 121 17.51 3.60 8.82
C SER A 121 18.34 3.02 7.67
N PRO A 122 17.98 3.33 6.41
CA PRO A 122 18.39 2.53 5.25
C PRO A 122 19.84 2.75 4.79
N CYS A 123 20.47 3.85 5.19
CA CYS A 123 21.80 4.24 4.74
C CYS A 123 22.90 3.54 5.53
N GLN A 124 23.90 3.00 4.83
CA GLN A 124 25.06 2.33 5.40
C GLN A 124 26.27 3.27 5.48
N HIS A 125 27.33 2.82 6.16
CA HIS A 125 28.63 3.49 6.24
C HIS A 125 28.53 4.99 6.58
N ASP A 126 27.74 5.31 7.61
CA ASP A 126 27.52 6.69 8.10
C ASP A 126 26.94 7.65 7.05
N GLY A 127 26.26 7.13 6.02
CA GLY A 127 25.51 7.92 5.07
C GLY A 127 24.37 8.72 5.72
N VAL A 128 24.19 9.97 5.29
CA VAL A 128 23.14 10.84 5.80
C VAL A 128 21.83 10.50 5.10
N CYS A 129 20.83 10.07 5.87
CA CYS A 129 19.51 9.77 5.32
C CYS A 129 18.65 11.03 5.19
N LEU A 130 18.07 11.22 3.99
CA LEU A 130 17.10 12.26 3.70
C LEU A 130 15.75 11.63 3.37
N ASN A 131 14.74 12.02 4.15
CA ASN A 131 13.35 11.63 3.91
C ASN A 131 12.72 12.51 2.82
N LEU A 132 12.07 11.90 1.83
CA LEU A 132 11.42 12.59 0.71
C LEU A 132 10.01 12.02 0.49
N PRO A 133 9.09 12.74 -0.18
CA PRO A 133 7.73 12.25 -0.37
C PRO A 133 7.66 10.92 -1.13
N GLY A 134 7.28 9.85 -0.43
CA GLY A 134 7.12 8.49 -0.93
C GLY A 134 8.41 7.69 -1.12
N TYR A 135 9.57 8.22 -0.71
CA TYR A 135 10.85 7.52 -0.80
C TYR A 135 11.96 8.20 0.03
N PHE A 136 13.14 7.59 0.10
CA PHE A 136 14.30 8.18 0.75
C PHE A 136 15.49 8.30 -0.19
N ARG A 137 16.48 9.11 0.21
CA ARG A 137 17.78 9.19 -0.45
C ARG A 137 18.89 9.19 0.59
N CYS A 138 19.96 8.46 0.32
CA CYS A 138 21.19 8.54 1.10
C CYS A 138 22.19 9.48 0.44
N GLU A 139 22.75 10.40 1.22
CA GLU A 139 23.95 11.15 0.85
C GLU A 139 25.17 10.41 1.39
N CYS A 140 25.92 9.79 0.47
CA CYS A 140 27.04 8.94 0.83
C CYS A 140 28.30 9.75 1.12
N PRO A 141 29.13 9.32 2.09
CA PRO A 141 30.48 9.84 2.22
C PRO A 141 31.29 9.55 0.95
N ASP A 142 32.36 10.34 0.74
CA ASP A 142 33.14 10.32 -0.51
C ASP A 142 33.69 8.95 -0.91
N GLN A 143 33.87 8.03 0.05
CA GLN A 143 34.40 6.68 -0.16
C GLN A 143 33.32 5.64 -0.51
N PHE A 144 32.04 6.01 -0.54
CA PHE A 144 30.93 5.07 -0.76
C PHE A 144 30.00 5.52 -1.89
N THR A 145 29.26 4.56 -2.43
CA THR A 145 28.29 4.75 -3.51
C THR A 145 27.16 3.71 -3.41
N GLY A 146 26.18 3.81 -4.30
CA GLY A 146 24.93 3.04 -4.25
C GLY A 146 23.78 3.83 -3.65
N GLU A 147 22.57 3.30 -3.77
CA GLU A 147 21.35 3.96 -3.28
C GLU A 147 21.33 4.07 -1.74
N ARG A 148 22.00 3.12 -1.08
CA ARG A 148 22.08 2.99 0.37
C ARG A 148 23.51 3.14 0.89
N CYS A 149 24.44 3.64 0.06
CA CYS A 149 25.86 3.74 0.38
C CYS A 149 26.51 2.39 0.72
N GLU A 150 25.96 1.30 0.16
CA GLU A 150 26.36 -0.07 0.44
C GLU A 150 27.65 -0.50 -0.27
N ASN A 151 28.07 0.24 -1.30
CA ASN A 151 29.24 -0.09 -2.10
C ASN A 151 30.41 0.85 -1.80
N PHE A 152 31.64 0.35 -1.83
CA PHE A 152 32.83 1.20 -1.84
C PHE A 152 32.97 1.90 -3.20
N ARG A 153 33.37 3.16 -3.17
CA ARG A 153 33.76 3.90 -4.37
C ARG A 153 35.07 3.33 -4.88
N LEU A 154 35.05 2.84 -6.12
CA LEU A 154 36.24 2.30 -6.75
C LEU A 154 37.16 3.44 -7.18
N ILE A 155 38.38 3.46 -6.67
CA ILE A 155 39.46 4.34 -7.12
C ILE A 155 40.36 3.53 -8.04
N THR A 156 40.57 4.02 -9.26
CA THR A 156 41.44 3.43 -10.27
C THR A 156 42.50 4.43 -10.70
N CYS A 157 43.42 4.01 -11.57
CA CYS A 157 44.41 4.91 -12.14
C CYS A 157 43.82 6.06 -12.97
N GLU A 158 42.59 5.93 -13.46
CA GLU A 158 41.87 7.04 -14.11
C GLU A 158 41.64 8.22 -13.17
N ASN A 159 41.54 7.96 -11.86
CA ASN A 159 41.38 9.00 -10.84
C ASN A 159 42.70 9.71 -10.49
N GLN A 160 43.83 9.31 -11.08
CA GLN A 160 45.17 9.85 -10.78
C GLN A 160 45.49 9.87 -9.26
N PRO A 161 45.39 8.72 -8.57
CA PRO A 161 45.56 8.65 -7.12
C PRO A 161 47.02 8.90 -6.70
N CYS A 162 48.00 8.41 -7.48
CA CYS A 162 49.42 8.52 -7.17
C CYS A 162 49.92 9.97 -7.30
N LYS A 163 50.51 10.51 -6.22
CA LYS A 163 51.09 11.85 -6.15
C LYS A 163 52.58 11.84 -6.48
N ASN A 164 53.15 13.05 -6.60
CA ASN A 164 54.60 13.28 -6.73
C ASN A 164 55.28 12.49 -7.87
N GLY A 165 54.55 12.29 -8.98
CA GLY A 165 55.04 11.58 -10.16
C GLY A 165 55.11 10.06 -10.01
N GLY A 166 54.48 9.48 -8.99
CA GLY A 166 54.37 8.03 -8.83
C GLY A 166 53.64 7.37 -10.02
N SER A 167 54.10 6.18 -10.42
CA SER A 167 53.46 5.41 -11.48
C SER A 167 52.29 4.62 -10.92
N CYS A 168 51.14 4.67 -11.59
CA CYS A 168 49.93 3.96 -11.19
C CYS A 168 49.74 2.67 -11.99
N THR A 169 49.27 1.61 -11.34
CA THR A 169 48.78 0.39 -11.99
C THR A 169 47.46 -0.06 -11.38
N ASP A 170 46.47 -0.36 -12.22
CA ASP A 170 45.18 -0.90 -11.76
C ASP A 170 45.35 -2.31 -11.20
N VAL A 171 44.78 -2.54 -10.02
CA VAL A 171 44.71 -3.85 -9.35
C VAL A 171 43.31 -4.08 -8.83
N VAL A 172 42.94 -5.32 -8.54
CA VAL A 172 41.61 -5.62 -7.97
C VAL A 172 41.71 -5.70 -6.45
N ASN A 173 41.09 -4.77 -5.73
CA ASN A 173 40.95 -4.78 -4.28
C ASN A 173 39.48 -4.61 -3.90
N THR A 174 38.80 -5.74 -3.68
CA THR A 174 37.38 -5.78 -3.35
C THR A 174 37.06 -5.45 -1.89
N GLN A 175 38.06 -5.12 -1.07
CA GLN A 175 37.88 -4.90 0.37
C GLN A 175 37.87 -3.41 0.74
N THR A 176 38.60 -2.56 0.00
CA THR A 176 38.70 -1.12 0.31
C THR A 176 38.16 -0.21 -0.80
N GLY A 177 37.97 -0.74 -2.02
CA GLY A 177 37.66 0.06 -3.21
C GLY A 177 38.91 0.67 -3.87
N ASP A 178 40.09 0.53 -3.28
CA ASP A 178 41.35 1.00 -3.88
C ASP A 178 41.85 0.02 -4.93
N ASN A 179 41.29 0.10 -6.12
CA ASN A 179 41.65 -0.73 -7.27
C ASN A 179 42.90 -0.21 -8.00
N PHE A 180 43.90 0.23 -7.24
CA PHE A 180 45.16 0.74 -7.77
C PHE A 180 46.31 0.44 -6.81
N THR A 181 47.53 0.47 -7.33
CA THR A 181 48.76 0.55 -6.54
C THR A 181 49.71 1.56 -7.16
N CYS A 182 50.48 2.23 -6.31
CA CYS A 182 51.42 3.28 -6.70
C CYS A 182 52.86 2.82 -6.49
N THR A 183 53.68 2.95 -7.53
CA THR A 183 55.14 2.83 -7.44
C THR A 183 55.72 4.23 -7.30
N CYS A 184 56.23 4.56 -6.12
CA CYS A 184 56.72 5.90 -5.81
C CYS A 184 58.09 6.19 -6.43
N THR A 185 58.28 7.45 -6.80
CA THR A 185 59.58 7.98 -7.21
C THR A 185 60.51 8.12 -6.00
N THR A 186 61.83 8.14 -6.24
CA THR A 186 62.82 8.26 -5.15
C THR A 186 62.55 9.50 -4.30
N GLY A 187 62.44 9.32 -2.98
CA GLY A 187 62.20 10.41 -2.02
C GLY A 187 60.76 10.51 -1.52
N TYR A 188 59.82 9.71 -2.03
CA TYR A 188 58.45 9.63 -1.55
C TYR A 188 58.06 8.19 -1.18
N GLU A 189 57.13 8.06 -0.24
CA GLU A 189 56.54 6.82 0.23
C GLU A 189 55.04 7.00 0.56
N GLY A 190 54.40 5.94 1.07
CA GLY A 190 52.96 5.86 1.29
C GLY A 190 52.21 5.18 0.13
N SER A 191 50.96 4.78 0.36
CA SER A 191 50.14 4.07 -0.63
C SER A 191 49.81 4.91 -1.87
N ILE A 192 49.83 6.24 -1.73
CA ILE A 192 49.60 7.20 -2.81
C ILE A 192 50.80 8.11 -3.09
N CYS A 193 51.99 7.79 -2.54
CA CYS A 193 53.23 8.57 -2.71
C CYS A 193 53.15 10.04 -2.27
N ASP A 194 52.37 10.34 -1.23
CA ASP A 194 52.16 11.68 -0.69
C ASP A 194 53.16 12.08 0.41
N THR A 195 53.88 11.11 0.97
CA THR A 195 54.73 11.31 2.15
C THR A 195 56.21 11.40 1.73
N PRO A 196 56.92 12.50 2.02
CA PRO A 196 58.36 12.58 1.79
C PRO A 196 59.11 11.64 2.73
N TYR A 197 60.05 10.88 2.17
CA TYR A 197 60.86 9.90 2.90
C TYR A 197 61.59 10.50 4.12
N CYS A 198 62.05 11.74 4.00
CA CYS A 198 62.77 12.48 5.04
C CYS A 198 61.89 12.91 6.24
N ILE A 199 60.57 12.81 6.13
CA ILE A 199 59.64 13.11 7.23
C ILE A 199 59.30 11.83 8.01
N ALA A 200 59.23 10.68 7.33
CA ALA A 200 58.86 9.42 7.94
C ALA A 200 60.02 8.73 8.67
N GLN A 201 61.26 8.87 8.20
CA GLN A 201 62.45 8.43 8.92
C GLN A 201 63.35 9.62 9.23
N LYS A 202 63.49 9.93 10.52
CA LYS A 202 64.65 10.69 10.99
C LYS A 202 65.88 9.90 10.57
N CYS A 203 66.77 10.54 9.82
CA CYS A 203 68.03 9.97 9.38
C CYS A 203 68.70 9.21 10.53
N GLN A 204 69.20 8.00 10.28
CA GLN A 204 70.07 7.34 11.26
C GLN A 204 71.30 8.23 11.49
N ASN A 205 71.68 8.44 12.76
CA ASN A 205 72.78 9.28 13.23
C ASN A 205 72.57 10.82 13.16
N ASP A 206 71.39 11.34 13.51
CA ASP A 206 71.14 12.80 13.64
C ASP A 206 71.45 13.62 12.36
N GLY A 207 71.40 12.98 11.19
CA GLY A 207 71.53 13.66 9.91
C GLY A 207 70.38 14.66 9.74
N ARG A 208 70.71 15.95 9.68
CA ARG A 208 69.78 17.03 9.31
C ARG A 208 69.55 17.06 7.81
#